data_AF-A0A7C1Z471-F1
#
_entry.id   AF-A0A7C1Z471-F1
#
_cell.length_a   1.000
_cell.length_b   1.000
_cell.length_c   1.000
_cell.angle_alpha   90.00
_cell.angle_beta   90.00
_cell.angle_gamma   90.00
#
_symmetry.space_group_name_H-M   'P 1'
#
loop_
_entity.id
_entity.type
_entity.pdbx_description
1 polymer ?
#
loop_
_entity_poly.entity_id
_entity_poly.type
_entity_poly.pdbx_seq_one_letter_code
_entity_poly.pdbx_strand_id
1 'polypeptide(L)' 'MDETTFVKTFAGKSADFVRESLGDPETISSKKNESGTVEFWLYKDIVKIDKKGKTFKFTQIGIINNYVETLGNTNRTPK' A
#
# COMPACT_ATOMS: atom_id res chain seq x y z
N MET A 1 -9.96 -2.44 -8.09
CA MET A 1 -10.32 -1.24 -7.31
C MET A 1 -9.69 -0.04 -8.00
N ASP A 2 -10.39 1.08 -8.17
CA ASP A 2 -9.73 2.31 -8.66
C ASP A 2 -8.91 2.97 -7.54
N GLU A 3 -8.00 3.88 -7.91
CA GLU A 3 -7.09 4.55 -6.97
C GLU A 3 -7.83 5.34 -5.87
N THR A 4 -8.91 6.04 -6.22
CA THR A 4 -9.64 6.86 -5.24
C THR A 4 -10.35 5.99 -4.22
N THR A 5 -10.99 4.90 -4.66
CA THR A 5 -11.60 3.91 -3.78
C THR A 5 -10.56 3.23 -2.89
N PHE A 6 -9.39 2.91 -3.44
CA PHE A 6 -8.29 2.33 -2.68
C PHE A 6 -7.82 3.25 -1.55
N VAL A 7 -7.51 4.51 -1.85
CA VAL A 7 -7.08 5.48 -0.84
C VAL A 7 -8.15 5.65 0.24
N LYS A 8 -9.43 5.79 -0.13
CA LYS A 8 -10.52 5.92 0.85
C LYS A 8 -10.73 4.67 1.71
N THR A 9 -10.46 3.49 1.19
CA THR A 9 -10.66 2.22 1.90
C THR A 9 -9.56 2.02 2.94
N PHE A 10 -8.31 2.34 2.59
CA PHE A 10 -7.13 1.98 3.39
C PHE A 10 -6.50 3.12 4.17
N ALA A 11 -6.69 4.39 3.79
CA ALA A 11 -6.09 5.51 4.51
C ALA A 11 -6.57 5.54 5.98
N GLY A 12 -5.62 5.60 6.92
CA GLY A 12 -5.90 5.59 8.36
C GLY A 12 -6.36 4.24 8.93
N LYS A 13 -6.38 3.17 8.14
CA LYS A 13 -6.66 1.80 8.63
C LYS A 13 -5.43 1.18 9.28
N SER A 14 -5.66 0.10 10.03
CA SER A 14 -4.58 -0.69 10.63
C SER A 14 -3.88 -1.56 9.58
N ALA A 15 -2.62 -1.91 9.85
CA ALA A 15 -1.85 -2.85 9.04
C ALA A 15 -2.56 -4.20 8.89
N ASP A 16 -3.15 -4.71 9.98
CA ASP A 16 -3.93 -5.94 9.98
C ASP A 16 -5.08 -5.90 8.97
N PHE A 17 -5.85 -4.81 8.94
CA PHE A 17 -6.97 -4.66 8.02
C PHE A 17 -6.52 -4.69 6.55
N VAL A 18 -5.37 -4.08 6.24
CA VAL A 18 -4.77 -4.11 4.91
C VAL A 18 -4.43 -5.55 4.52
N ARG A 19 -3.81 -6.30 5.43
CA ARG A 19 -3.43 -7.70 5.22
C ARG A 19 -4.63 -8.63 5.07
N GLU A 20 -5.68 -8.43 5.85
CA GLU A 20 -6.93 -9.19 5.72
C GLU A 20 -7.63 -8.90 4.39
N SER A 21 -7.56 -7.66 3.91
CA SER A 21 -8.25 -7.24 2.68
C SER A 21 -7.48 -7.57 1.40
N LEU A 22 -6.14 -7.43 1.42
CA LEU A 22 -5.28 -7.56 0.23
C LEU A 22 -4.41 -8.82 0.25
N GLY A 23 -4.33 -9.51 1.38
CA GLY A 23 -3.37 -10.58 1.62
C GLY A 23 -1.99 -10.08 2.01
N ASP A 24 -1.01 -10.98 1.93
CA ASP A 24 0.37 -10.65 2.23
C ASP A 24 1.01 -9.79 1.12
N PRO A 25 1.76 -8.75 1.50
CA PRO A 25 2.55 -7.99 0.55
C PRO A 25 3.69 -8.81 -0.03
N GLU A 26 4.07 -8.51 -1.26
CA GLU A 26 5.25 -9.08 -1.93
C GLU A 26 6.55 -8.72 -1.22
N THR A 27 6.60 -7.55 -0.61
CA THR A 27 7.78 -7.09 0.12
C THR A 27 7.37 -6.24 1.30
N ILE A 28 7.98 -6.51 2.46
CA ILE A 28 7.84 -5.71 3.67
C ILE A 28 9.20 -5.13 3.98
N SER A 29 9.28 -3.81 4.09
CA SER A 29 10.47 -3.10 4.52
C SER A 29 10.14 -2.32 5.78
N SER A 30 10.68 -2.73 6.93
CA SER A 30 10.47 -2.04 8.20
C SER A 30 11.70 -1.21 8.58
N LYS A 31 11.45 0.00 9.06
CA LYS A 31 12.46 0.95 9.53
C LYS A 31 11.98 1.59 10.82
N LYS A 32 12.79 1.47 11.87
CA LYS A 32 12.57 2.19 13.12
C LYS A 32 13.23 3.57 13.03
N ASN A 33 12.49 4.63 13.33
CA ASN A 33 13.01 5.99 13.45
C ASN A 33 12.66 6.57 14.83
N GLU A 34 13.08 7.81 15.10
CA GLU A 34 12.80 8.49 16.37
C GLU A 34 11.30 8.69 16.64
N SER A 35 10.46 8.66 15.59
CA SER A 35 9.01 8.86 15.69
C SER A 35 8.22 7.55 15.84
N GLY A 36 8.87 6.39 15.74
CA GLY A 36 8.24 5.08 15.89
C GLY A 36 8.71 4.03 14.87
N THR A 37 7.85 3.04 14.63
CA THR A 37 8.08 2.00 13.62
C THR A 37 7.36 2.37 12.33
N VAL A 38 8.13 2.49 11.25
CA VAL A 38 7.61 2.71 9.90
C VAL A 38 7.77 1.42 9.11
N GLU A 39 6.73 1.01 8.41
CA GLU A 39 6.73 -0.16 7.53
C GLU A 39 6.27 0.26 6.14
N PHE A 40 6.95 -0.24 5.12
CA PHE A 40 6.62 -0.05 3.72
C PHE A 40 6.27 -1.40 3.14
N TRP A 41 5.01 -1.55 2.78
CA TRP A 41 4.47 -2.77 2.20
C TRP A 41 4.28 -2.56 0.71
N LEU A 42 4.83 -3.46 -0.10
CA LEU A 42 4.74 -3.41 -1.55
C LEU A 42 3.85 -4.54 -2.03
N TYR A 43 2.80 -4.18 -2.77
CA TYR A 43 1.89 -5.09 -3.44
C TYR A 43 2.00 -4.94 -4.94
N LYS A 44 1.55 -5.95 -5.69
CA LYS A 44 1.48 -5.91 -7.16
C LYS A 44 0.06 -6.14 -7.63
N ASP A 45 -0.29 -5.50 -8.74
CA ASP A 45 -1.54 -5.72 -9.47
C ASP A 45 -2.84 -5.53 -8.63
N ILE A 46 -2.81 -4.64 -7.63
CA ILE A 46 -3.96 -4.36 -6.74
C ILE A 46 -4.87 -3.26 -7.32
N VAL A 47 -4.27 -2.12 -7.65
CA VAL A 47 -5.02 -0.90 -8.00
C VAL A 47 -5.12 -0.77 -9.52
N LYS A 48 -6.35 -0.66 -10.01
CA LYS A 48 -6.66 -0.45 -11.43
C LYS A 48 -6.54 1.03 -11.77
N ILE A 49 -5.74 1.33 -12.80
CA ILE A 49 -5.52 2.68 -13.35
C ILE A 49 -6.74 3.15 -14.13
N ASP A 50 -7.37 2.25 -14.90
CA ASP A 50 -8.49 2.61 -15.77
C ASP A 50 -9.47 1.45 -16.00
N LYS A 51 -10.71 1.78 -16.39
CA LYS A 51 -11.76 0.81 -16.75
C LYS A 51 -11.39 -0.09 -17.94
N LYS A 52 -10.41 0.31 -18.75
CA LYS A 52 -9.84 -0.51 -19.84
C LYS A 52 -8.91 -1.64 -19.37
N GLY A 53 -8.77 -1.88 -18.06
CA GLY A 53 -8.05 -3.04 -17.52
C GLY A 53 -6.55 -2.84 -17.29
N LYS A 54 -6.07 -1.59 -17.32
CA LYS A 54 -4.69 -1.28 -16.89
C LYS A 54 -4.64 -1.28 -15.36
N THR A 55 -3.73 -2.06 -14.80
CA THR A 55 -3.47 -2.12 -13.35
C THR A 55 -2.09 -1.54 -13.07
N PHE A 56 -1.95 -0.86 -11.92
CA PHE A 56 -0.65 -0.45 -11.43
C PHE A 56 0.19 -1.70 -11.16
N LYS A 57 1.42 -1.70 -11.66
CA LYS A 57 2.34 -2.81 -11.41
C LYS A 57 2.67 -2.93 -9.93
N PHE A 58 2.76 -1.80 -9.22
CA PHE A 58 3.12 -1.78 -7.81
C PHE A 58 2.25 -0.78 -7.04
N THR A 59 1.88 -1.18 -5.82
CA THR A 59 1.16 -0.37 -4.84
C THR A 59 1.96 -0.41 -3.54
N GLN A 60 2.46 0.73 -3.12
CA GLN A 60 3.20 0.92 -1.88
C GLN A 60 2.27 1.49 -0.81
N ILE A 61 2.30 0.86 0.36
CA ILE A 61 1.54 1.26 1.55
C ILE A 61 2.57 1.56 2.64
N GLY A 62 2.64 2.81 3.08
CA GLY A 62 3.44 3.23 4.21
C GLY A 62 2.60 3.24 5.48
N ILE A 63 3.02 2.45 6.45
CA ILE A 63 2.37 2.23 7.73
C ILE A 63 3.28 2.79 8.81
N ILE A 64 2.74 3.62 9.70
CA ILE A 64 3.45 4.22 10.81
C ILE A 64 2.70 3.88 12.09
N ASN A 65 3.39 3.29 13.06
CA ASN A 65 2.81 2.86 14.33
C ASN A 65 1.55 1.99 14.16
N ASN A 66 1.57 1.05 13.21
CA ASN A 66 0.45 0.16 12.84
C ASN A 66 -0.72 0.81 12.07
N TYR A 67 -0.61 2.09 11.67
CA TYR A 67 -1.64 2.77 10.88
C TYR A 67 -1.14 3.20 9.50
N VAL A 68 -1.98 3.05 8.48
CA VAL A 68 -1.69 3.51 7.12
C VAL A 68 -1.62 5.03 7.09
N GLU A 69 -0.43 5.56 6.85
CA GLU A 69 -0.17 7.00 6.73
C GLU A 69 -0.04 7.43 5.27
N THR A 70 0.61 6.61 4.44
CA THR A 70 0.87 6.96 3.04
C THR A 70 0.48 5.81 2.10
N LEU A 71 -0.05 6.17 0.94
CA LEU A 71 -0.44 5.24 -0.11
C LEU A 71 0.08 5.79 -1.44
N GLY A 72 0.80 4.96 -2.19
CA GLY A 72 1.39 5.36 -3.47
C GLY A 72 1.29 4.24 -4.49
N ASN A 73 0.90 4.59 -5.72
CA ASN A 73 0.86 3.64 -6.82
C ASN A 73 1.94 3.99 -7.84
N THR A 74 2.69 3.00 -8.30
CA THR A 74 3.75 3.22 -9.28
C THR A 74 3.79 2.12 -10.34
N ASN A 75 4.05 2.52 -11.58
CA ASN A 75 4.34 1.62 -12.69
C ASN A 75 5.84 1.41 -12.91
N ARG A 76 6.67 2.17 -12.19
CA ARG A 76 8.12 1.98 -12.14
C ARG A 76 8.44 1.09 -10.96
N THR A 77 9.24 0.06 -11.19
CA THR A 77 9.91 -0.68 -10.12
C THR A 77 10.64 0.34 -9.25
N PRO A 78 10.30 0.50 -7.96
CA PRO A 78 11.14 1.29 -7.07
C PRO A 78 12.53 0.63 -7.06
N LYS A 79 13.56 1.43 -7.36
CA LYS A 79 14.95 0.99 -7.49
C LYS A 79 15.71 1.27 -6.20
#